data_AF-A0A6M1E438-F1
#
_entry.id   AF-A0A6M1E438-F1
#
_cell.length_a   1.000
_cell.length_b   1.000
_cell.length_c   1.000
_cell.angle_alpha   90.00
_cell.angle_beta   90.00
_cell.angle_gamma   90.00
#
_symmetry.space_group_name_H-M   'P 1'
#
loop_
_entity.id
_entity.type
_entity.pdbx_description
1 polymer ?
#
loop_
_entity_poly.entity_id
_entity_poly.type
_entity_poly.pdbx_seq_one_letter_code
_entity_poly.pdbx_strand_id
1 'polypeptide(L)'
;MGINTNSHMQIAVVGLGLMGSSIVVSLLASGHQVVALAPLPGEKEIAIKHIVGLLRHADDSNLLTKGLAASVQALKVTDDYQDIAPCKFVQECVIEDKDIKKIVYQRIADHVSEDTVIASNTSAIPISELQQFVPMPSRFIGVHWAEPAYMTRFLEVTCGEQTDMVVAEHVVQLGKNWGKEPTLLKKDIRGFITNRLMYAVYREALTLAERGDTTLEDADKIFRYDVGSWITLMGIFRRLDFVGFADYIPSFASLLKQLSNRSDVPLVMERMVAENARGIHNCKGLYPYSEQEAKAWEEAFAHFNKDIYELATQYGEQRLLEAIPYDVEEDKLYDVEEDKLSKI
;
A
#
# COMPACT_ATOMS: atom_id res chain seq x y z
N MET A 1 16.30 -21.90 -13.14
CA MET A 1 15.02 -22.63 -13.18
C MET A 1 13.95 -21.66 -13.63
N GLY A 2 13.18 -21.97 -14.66
CA GLY A 2 12.18 -21.06 -15.21
C GLY A 2 11.09 -20.77 -14.19
N ILE A 3 10.94 -19.50 -13.82
CA ILE A 3 9.90 -19.06 -12.89
C ILE A 3 8.59 -19.08 -13.66
N ASN A 4 7.70 -20.02 -13.31
CA ASN A 4 6.37 -20.13 -13.86
C ASN A 4 5.55 -18.92 -13.37
N THR A 5 5.38 -17.91 -14.22
CA THR A 5 4.72 -16.64 -13.88
C THR A 5 3.20 -16.71 -13.83
N ASN A 6 2.62 -17.92 -13.94
CA ASN A 6 1.17 -18.14 -14.09
C ASN A 6 0.57 -19.18 -13.12
N SER A 7 1.24 -19.48 -12.00
CA SER A 7 0.76 -20.54 -11.09
C SER A 7 -0.21 -20.00 -10.04
N HIS A 8 -1.47 -20.44 -10.10
CA HIS A 8 -2.37 -20.48 -8.95
C HIS A 8 -1.65 -21.12 -7.75
N MET A 9 -1.22 -20.31 -6.79
CA MET A 9 -0.53 -20.76 -5.58
C MET A 9 -1.46 -20.72 -4.35
N GLN A 10 -1.08 -21.47 -3.32
CA GLN A 10 -1.66 -21.35 -1.98
C GLN A 10 -0.91 -20.27 -1.19
N ILE A 11 -1.67 -19.28 -0.71
CA ILE A 11 -1.16 -18.13 0.03
C ILE A 11 -1.80 -18.12 1.41
N ALA A 12 -1.03 -17.86 2.46
CA ALA A 12 -1.58 -17.63 3.79
C ALA A 12 -1.61 -16.14 4.11
N VAL A 13 -2.63 -15.71 4.85
CA VAL A 13 -2.69 -14.38 5.49
C VAL A 13 -2.91 -14.58 6.98
N VAL A 14 -1.97 -14.12 7.80
CA VAL A 14 -1.96 -14.31 9.26
C VAL A 14 -2.33 -13.00 9.95
N GLY A 15 -3.46 -12.99 10.67
CA GLY A 15 -4.05 -11.79 11.25
C GLY A 15 -5.18 -11.25 10.37
N LEU A 16 -6.43 -11.41 10.83
CA LEU A 16 -7.64 -11.14 10.03
C LEU A 16 -8.41 -9.90 10.50
N GLY A 17 -7.67 -8.87 10.90
CA GLY A 17 -8.24 -7.53 11.12
C GLY A 17 -8.71 -6.88 9.82
N LEU A 18 -8.82 -5.55 9.82
CA LEU A 18 -9.23 -4.76 8.66
C LEU A 18 -8.37 -5.06 7.41
N MET A 19 -7.06 -4.78 7.49
CA MET A 19 -6.11 -5.01 6.39
C MET A 19 -6.05 -6.47 5.95
N GLY A 20 -5.90 -7.41 6.90
CA GLY A 20 -5.76 -8.83 6.58
C GLY A 20 -6.97 -9.39 5.83
N SER A 21 -8.18 -9.03 6.25
CA SER A 21 -9.41 -9.40 5.56
C SER A 21 -9.46 -8.84 4.14
N SER A 22 -9.06 -7.58 3.97
CA SER A 22 -9.01 -6.89 2.67
C SER A 22 -7.99 -7.54 1.71
N ILE A 23 -6.82 -7.93 2.22
CA ILE A 23 -5.77 -8.62 1.45
C ILE A 23 -6.23 -10.02 1.03
N VAL A 24 -6.92 -10.76 1.91
CA VAL A 24 -7.52 -12.05 1.56
C VAL A 24 -8.44 -11.90 0.34
N VAL A 25 -9.31 -10.88 0.33
CA VAL A 25 -10.18 -10.61 -0.82
C VAL A 25 -9.39 -10.28 -2.08
N SER A 26 -8.34 -9.45 -1.98
CA SER A 26 -7.50 -9.12 -3.13
C SER A 26 -6.84 -10.37 -3.74
N LEU A 27 -6.30 -11.26 -2.91
CA LEU A 27 -5.63 -12.47 -3.37
C LEU A 27 -6.60 -13.50 -3.97
N LEU A 28 -7.81 -13.63 -3.39
CA LEU A 28 -8.88 -14.45 -3.95
C LEU A 28 -9.36 -13.91 -5.31
N ALA A 29 -9.50 -12.58 -5.44
CA ALA A 29 -9.86 -11.92 -6.70
C ALA A 29 -8.81 -12.18 -7.80
N SER A 30 -7.52 -12.25 -7.43
CA SER A 30 -6.43 -12.66 -8.33
C SER A 30 -6.39 -14.17 -8.62
N GLY A 31 -7.34 -14.95 -8.08
CA GLY A 31 -7.53 -16.36 -8.38
C GLY A 31 -6.68 -17.32 -7.56
N HIS A 32 -6.10 -16.88 -6.44
CA HIS A 32 -5.34 -17.75 -5.53
C HIS A 32 -6.23 -18.57 -4.61
N GLN A 33 -5.70 -19.66 -4.08
CA GLN A 33 -6.26 -20.31 -2.89
C GLN A 33 -5.68 -19.64 -1.66
N VAL A 34 -6.54 -19.24 -0.73
CA VAL A 34 -6.10 -18.44 0.44
C VAL A 34 -6.44 -19.14 1.74
N VAL A 35 -5.43 -19.33 2.58
CA VAL A 35 -5.56 -19.76 3.97
C VAL A 35 -5.53 -18.52 4.87
N ALA A 36 -6.70 -18.09 5.34
CA ALA A 36 -6.85 -16.96 6.24
C ALA A 36 -6.75 -17.46 7.70
N LEU A 37 -5.64 -17.15 8.37
CA LEU A 37 -5.36 -17.60 9.73
C LEU A 37 -5.66 -16.50 10.75
N ALA A 38 -6.62 -16.76 11.62
CA ALA A 38 -6.95 -15.96 12.80
C ALA A 38 -6.16 -16.49 14.01
N PRO A 39 -5.12 -15.78 14.48
CA PRO A 39 -4.22 -16.31 15.50
C PRO A 39 -4.81 -16.32 16.92
N LEU A 40 -5.91 -15.58 17.17
CA LEU A 40 -6.55 -15.48 18.48
C LEU A 40 -7.90 -16.22 18.52
N PRO A 41 -8.24 -16.87 19.67
CA PRO A 41 -9.53 -17.53 19.83
C PRO A 41 -10.72 -16.58 19.63
N GLY A 42 -11.73 -17.03 18.88
CA GLY A 42 -12.97 -16.28 18.64
C GLY A 42 -12.91 -15.22 17.53
N GLU A 43 -11.74 -14.97 16.94
CA GLU A 43 -11.62 -14.06 15.78
C GLU A 43 -12.11 -14.70 14.48
N LYS A 44 -12.08 -16.04 14.39
CA LYS A 44 -12.39 -16.81 13.18
C LYS A 44 -13.79 -16.53 12.64
N GLU A 45 -14.82 -16.61 13.47
CA GLU A 45 -16.22 -16.41 13.06
C GLU A 45 -16.48 -14.96 12.64
N ILE A 46 -15.83 -14.00 13.30
CA ILE A 46 -15.89 -12.58 12.98
C ILE A 46 -15.24 -12.33 11.61
N ALA A 47 -14.04 -12.88 11.41
CA ALA A 47 -13.30 -12.77 10.16
C ALA A 47 -14.05 -13.40 8.97
N ILE A 48 -14.68 -14.56 9.14
CA ILE A 48 -15.50 -15.19 8.09
C ILE A 48 -16.60 -14.25 7.64
N LYS A 49 -17.37 -13.69 8.58
CA LYS A 49 -18.47 -12.76 8.25
C LYS A 49 -17.95 -11.52 7.53
N HIS A 50 -16.84 -10.97 8.00
CA HIS A 50 -16.23 -9.78 7.42
C HIS A 50 -15.71 -10.04 5.99
N ILE A 51 -14.90 -11.08 5.79
CA ILE A 51 -14.34 -11.45 4.49
C ILE A 51 -15.45 -11.77 3.48
N VAL A 52 -16.51 -12.48 3.87
CA VAL A 52 -17.65 -12.76 2.99
C VAL A 52 -18.39 -11.48 2.62
N GLY A 53 -18.53 -10.52 3.55
CA GLY A 53 -19.07 -9.19 3.26
C GLY A 53 -18.24 -8.43 2.22
N LEU A 54 -16.92 -8.40 2.40
CA LEU A 54 -15.98 -7.78 1.44
C LEU A 54 -15.98 -8.49 0.08
N LEU A 55 -16.09 -9.82 0.04
CA LEU A 55 -16.22 -10.59 -1.21
C LEU A 55 -17.50 -10.23 -1.96
N ARG A 56 -18.64 -10.07 -1.27
CA ARG A 56 -19.88 -9.60 -1.91
C ARG A 56 -19.70 -8.22 -2.52
N HIS A 57 -19.11 -7.29 -1.76
CA HIS A 57 -18.82 -5.95 -2.26
C HIS A 57 -17.88 -5.98 -3.48
N ALA A 58 -16.87 -6.86 -3.48
CA ALA A 58 -15.97 -7.04 -4.61
C ALA A 58 -16.70 -7.65 -5.83
N ASP A 59 -17.65 -8.56 -5.63
CA ASP A 59 -18.50 -9.15 -6.68
C ASP A 59 -19.42 -8.09 -7.30
N ASP A 60 -20.12 -7.31 -6.47
CA ASP A 60 -20.97 -6.19 -6.88
C ASP A 60 -20.17 -5.13 -7.67
N SER A 61 -18.87 -5.04 -7.39
CA SER A 61 -17.93 -4.16 -8.07
C SER A 61 -17.29 -4.77 -9.32
N ASN A 62 -17.64 -6.00 -9.72
CA ASN A 62 -17.08 -6.76 -10.83
C ASN A 62 -15.57 -7.07 -10.72
N LEU A 63 -15.04 -7.20 -9.51
CA LEU A 63 -13.63 -7.51 -9.27
C LEU A 63 -13.34 -9.02 -9.21
N LEU A 64 -14.36 -9.84 -8.96
CA LEU A 64 -14.19 -11.29 -8.84
C LEU A 64 -14.30 -11.97 -10.20
N THR A 65 -13.19 -12.23 -10.88
CA THR A 65 -13.18 -12.83 -12.21
C THR A 65 -13.88 -14.20 -12.29
N LYS A 66 -13.81 -15.00 -11.21
CA LYS A 66 -14.47 -16.32 -11.12
C LYS A 66 -15.81 -16.27 -10.36
N GLY A 67 -16.23 -15.08 -9.94
CA GLY A 67 -17.43 -14.83 -9.14
C GLY A 67 -17.30 -15.18 -7.65
N LEU A 68 -18.30 -14.75 -6.88
CA LEU A 68 -18.38 -14.95 -5.42
C LEU A 68 -18.25 -16.42 -4.99
N ALA A 69 -19.01 -17.33 -5.60
CA ALA A 69 -19.05 -18.74 -5.16
C ALA A 69 -17.69 -19.45 -5.26
N ALA A 70 -16.97 -19.23 -6.37
CA ALA A 70 -15.63 -19.79 -6.55
C ALA A 70 -14.61 -19.18 -5.58
N SER A 71 -14.73 -17.88 -5.31
CA SER A 71 -13.87 -17.17 -4.37
C SER A 71 -14.06 -17.66 -2.94
N VAL A 72 -15.31 -17.90 -2.52
CA VAL A 72 -15.63 -18.52 -1.22
C VAL A 72 -15.09 -19.95 -1.15
N GLN A 73 -15.17 -20.74 -2.22
CA GLN A 73 -14.63 -22.10 -2.27
C GLN A 73 -13.09 -22.12 -2.16
N ALA A 74 -12.42 -21.09 -2.67
CA ALA A 74 -10.96 -20.94 -2.61
C ALA A 74 -10.45 -20.41 -1.26
N LEU A 75 -11.34 -20.01 -0.35
CA LEU A 75 -11.02 -19.52 0.99
C LEU A 75 -11.09 -20.62 2.03
N LYS A 76 -10.01 -20.79 2.80
CA LYS A 76 -10.00 -21.57 4.04
C LYS A 76 -9.71 -20.63 5.20
N VAL A 77 -10.67 -20.47 6.13
CA VAL A 77 -10.43 -19.73 7.37
C VAL A 77 -10.09 -20.70 8.51
N THR A 78 -8.99 -20.46 9.20
CA THR A 78 -8.46 -21.35 10.24
C THR A 78 -7.84 -20.58 11.40
N ASP A 79 -7.58 -21.28 12.48
CA ASP A 79 -6.88 -20.87 13.69
C ASP A 79 -5.65 -21.78 13.97
N ASP A 80 -5.41 -22.75 13.08
CA ASP A 80 -4.31 -23.70 13.18
C ASP A 80 -3.18 -23.37 12.20
N TYR A 81 -1.95 -23.22 12.71
CA TYR A 81 -0.75 -22.99 11.90
C TYR A 81 -0.35 -24.21 11.05
N GLN A 82 -0.83 -25.41 11.36
CA GLN A 82 -0.60 -26.58 10.49
C GLN A 82 -1.20 -26.38 9.09
N ASP A 83 -2.26 -25.60 8.99
CA ASP A 83 -2.96 -25.37 7.72
C ASP A 83 -2.20 -24.48 6.73
N ILE A 84 -1.18 -23.74 7.18
CA ILE A 84 -0.36 -22.89 6.30
C ILE A 84 0.87 -23.61 5.74
N ALA A 85 1.13 -24.85 6.18
CA ALA A 85 2.27 -25.64 5.72
C ALA A 85 2.44 -25.76 4.19
N PRO A 86 1.36 -25.94 3.38
CA PRO A 86 1.51 -26.02 1.92
C PRO A 86 1.67 -24.64 1.23
N CYS A 87 1.53 -23.54 1.96
CA CYS A 87 1.58 -22.20 1.39
C CYS A 87 3.00 -21.82 0.93
N LYS A 88 3.08 -21.19 -0.25
CA LYS A 88 4.34 -20.72 -0.85
C LYS A 88 4.64 -19.26 -0.57
N PHE A 89 3.65 -18.53 -0.08
CA PHE A 89 3.75 -17.16 0.39
C PHE A 89 2.89 -17.00 1.65
N VAL A 90 3.41 -16.32 2.66
CA VAL A 90 2.68 -15.99 3.90
C VAL A 90 2.75 -14.49 4.13
N GLN A 91 1.60 -13.83 4.17
CA GLN A 91 1.47 -12.41 4.53
C GLN A 91 1.10 -12.28 6.01
N GLU A 92 1.95 -11.65 6.81
CA GLU A 92 1.63 -11.27 8.17
C GLU A 92 0.95 -9.89 8.21
N CYS A 93 -0.18 -9.82 8.94
CA CYS A 93 -1.06 -8.67 9.13
C CYS A 93 -1.55 -8.56 10.59
N VAL A 94 -0.73 -8.94 11.56
CA VAL A 94 -1.04 -8.77 12.99
C VAL A 94 -0.74 -7.34 13.44
N ILE A 95 -1.13 -7.01 14.68
CA ILE A 95 -0.97 -5.67 15.23
C ILE A 95 0.49 -5.21 15.21
N GLU A 96 0.70 -3.89 15.16
CA GLU A 96 2.00 -3.24 15.02
C GLU A 96 2.80 -3.26 16.33
N ASP A 97 3.11 -4.47 16.81
CA ASP A 97 3.86 -4.75 18.03
C ASP A 97 4.99 -5.76 17.71
N LYS A 98 6.22 -5.41 18.08
CA LYS A 98 7.41 -6.20 17.73
C LYS A 98 7.44 -7.56 18.41
N ASP A 99 7.01 -7.65 19.67
CA ASP A 99 7.05 -8.91 20.42
C ASP A 99 6.01 -9.89 19.89
N ILE A 100 4.82 -9.38 19.54
CA ILE A 100 3.77 -10.17 18.91
C ILE A 100 4.21 -10.63 17.51
N LYS A 101 4.74 -9.72 16.68
CA LYS A 101 5.27 -10.08 15.35
C LYS A 101 6.37 -11.13 15.44
N LYS A 102 7.30 -11.01 16.39
CA LYS A 102 8.34 -12.02 16.65
C LYS A 102 7.76 -13.40 16.93
N ILE A 103 6.76 -13.50 17.83
CA ILE A 103 6.10 -14.76 18.14
C ILE A 103 5.41 -15.35 16.90
N VAL A 104 4.72 -14.50 16.13
CA VAL A 104 4.01 -14.90 14.92
C VAL A 104 4.97 -15.38 13.83
N TYR A 105 6.08 -14.67 13.58
CA TYR A 105 7.06 -15.10 12.58
C TYR A 105 7.70 -16.43 12.92
N GLN A 106 8.03 -16.66 14.20
CA GLN A 106 8.57 -17.95 14.61
C GLN A 106 7.55 -19.08 14.35
N ARG A 107 6.28 -18.87 14.73
CA ARG A 107 5.23 -19.85 14.45
C ARG A 107 5.03 -20.08 12.96
N ILE A 108 5.06 -19.03 12.13
CA ILE A 108 4.99 -19.18 10.67
C ILE A 108 6.14 -20.05 10.20
N ALA A 109 7.38 -19.68 10.56
CA ALA A 109 8.58 -20.35 10.11
C ALA A 109 8.66 -21.83 10.53
N ASP A 110 8.15 -22.17 11.72
CA ASP A 110 8.12 -23.55 12.22
C ASP A 110 7.16 -24.46 11.42
N HIS A 111 6.22 -23.88 10.68
CA HIS A 111 5.15 -24.64 9.99
C HIS A 111 5.28 -24.63 8.46
N VAL A 112 6.06 -23.73 7.87
CA VAL A 112 6.19 -23.59 6.41
C VAL A 112 7.55 -24.09 5.90
N SER A 113 7.61 -24.48 4.63
CA SER A 113 8.86 -24.89 3.97
C SER A 113 9.90 -23.77 3.96
N GLU A 114 11.20 -24.12 3.89
CA GLU A 114 12.30 -23.16 3.81
C GLU A 114 12.23 -22.25 2.57
N ASP A 115 11.59 -22.72 1.49
CA ASP A 115 11.38 -21.98 0.24
C ASP A 115 10.18 -21.02 0.31
N THR A 116 9.38 -21.03 1.38
CA THR A 116 8.20 -20.17 1.53
C THR A 116 8.64 -18.73 1.79
N VAL A 117 8.13 -17.78 1.01
CA VAL A 117 8.34 -16.34 1.25
C VAL A 117 7.49 -15.91 2.44
N ILE A 118 8.10 -15.18 3.38
CA ILE A 118 7.42 -14.62 4.54
C ILE A 118 7.40 -13.09 4.38
N ALA A 119 6.22 -12.52 4.31
CA ALA A 119 6.01 -11.09 4.10
C ALA A 119 5.39 -10.43 5.33
N SER A 120 5.73 -9.17 5.61
CA SER A 120 5.07 -8.35 6.62
C SER A 120 4.33 -7.16 6.00
N ASN A 121 3.12 -6.88 6.48
CA ASN A 121 2.35 -5.68 6.17
C ASN A 121 2.65 -4.52 7.15
N THR A 122 3.81 -4.51 7.81
CA THR A 122 4.22 -3.40 8.68
C THR A 122 4.20 -2.08 7.92
N SER A 123 3.81 -1.00 8.59
CA SER A 123 3.75 0.35 8.00
C SER A 123 4.84 1.28 8.52
N ALA A 124 5.50 0.92 9.63
CA ALA A 124 6.47 1.79 10.29
C ALA A 124 7.76 1.08 10.73
N ILE A 125 7.72 -0.22 11.04
CA ILE A 125 8.88 -0.94 11.56
C ILE A 125 9.80 -1.30 10.40
N PRO A 126 11.10 -0.94 10.45
CA PRO A 126 12.04 -1.31 9.40
C PRO A 126 12.11 -2.84 9.23
N ILE A 127 12.10 -3.30 7.98
CA ILE A 127 12.15 -4.74 7.63
C ILE A 127 13.42 -5.39 8.16
N SER A 128 14.55 -4.68 8.13
CA SER A 128 15.83 -5.13 8.68
C SER A 128 15.78 -5.39 10.18
N GLU A 129 14.94 -4.67 10.93
CA GLU A 129 14.72 -4.95 12.36
C GLU A 129 13.88 -6.21 12.54
N LEU A 130 12.83 -6.38 11.74
CA LEU A 130 11.96 -7.57 11.80
C LEU A 130 12.67 -8.85 11.31
N GLN A 131 13.62 -8.74 10.38
CA GLN A 131 14.44 -9.85 9.89
C GLN A 131 15.17 -10.59 11.01
N GLN A 132 15.50 -9.91 12.12
CA GLN A 132 16.17 -10.52 13.27
C GLN A 132 15.31 -11.58 13.97
N PHE A 133 14.02 -11.62 13.69
CA PHE A 133 13.06 -12.54 14.30
C PHE A 133 12.70 -13.72 13.39
N VAL A 134 13.28 -13.80 12.19
CA VAL A 134 12.91 -14.78 11.17
C VAL A 134 14.10 -15.68 10.84
N PRO A 135 13.98 -17.02 10.92
CA PRO A 135 15.01 -17.90 10.41
C PRO A 135 15.08 -17.82 8.88
N MET A 136 16.29 -17.86 8.33
CA MET A 136 16.56 -17.66 6.89
C MET A 136 16.01 -16.33 6.39
N PRO A 137 16.51 -15.18 6.90
CA PRO A 137 15.96 -13.86 6.63
C PRO A 137 16.03 -13.43 5.15
N SER A 138 16.76 -14.17 4.30
CA SER A 138 16.80 -13.97 2.85
C SER A 138 15.45 -14.14 2.15
N ARG A 139 14.53 -14.91 2.73
CA ARG A 139 13.15 -15.05 2.22
C ARG A 139 12.13 -14.11 2.87
N PHE A 140 12.59 -13.23 3.78
CA PHE A 140 11.73 -12.29 4.48
C PHE A 140 11.72 -10.92 3.80
N ILE A 141 10.54 -10.32 3.66
CA ILE A 141 10.34 -9.08 2.90
C ILE A 141 9.16 -8.26 3.42
N GLY A 142 9.19 -6.94 3.24
CA GLY A 142 8.02 -6.09 3.44
C GLY A 142 7.12 -6.11 2.21
N VAL A 143 5.82 -6.33 2.41
CA VAL A 143 4.80 -6.18 1.37
C VAL A 143 3.66 -5.40 1.99
N HIS A 144 3.72 -4.08 1.79
CA HIS A 144 2.84 -3.11 2.40
C HIS A 144 1.68 -2.78 1.46
N TRP A 145 0.48 -3.12 1.90
CA TRP A 145 -0.79 -2.89 1.23
C TRP A 145 -1.49 -1.67 1.84
N ALA A 146 -2.37 -1.03 1.08
CA ALA A 146 -3.26 0.03 1.57
C ALA A 146 -4.72 -0.45 1.62
N GLU A 147 -5.50 0.10 2.56
CA GLU A 147 -6.93 -0.21 2.68
C GLU A 147 -7.76 0.69 1.73
N PRO A 148 -8.77 0.16 1.00
CA PRO A 148 -9.10 -1.25 0.82
C PRO A 148 -8.20 -1.97 -0.20
N ALA A 149 -7.54 -3.04 0.24
CA ALA A 149 -6.51 -3.73 -0.53
C ALA A 149 -7.04 -4.30 -1.85
N TYR A 150 -8.30 -4.72 -1.93
CA TYR A 150 -8.91 -5.23 -3.17
C TYR A 150 -9.34 -4.14 -4.16
N MET A 151 -9.33 -2.86 -3.76
CA MET A 151 -9.77 -1.72 -4.59
C MET A 151 -8.62 -0.79 -5.03
N THR A 152 -7.49 -0.82 -4.33
CA THR A 152 -6.33 0.02 -4.67
C THR A 152 -5.30 -0.70 -5.55
N ARG A 153 -4.49 0.07 -6.28
CA ARG A 153 -3.28 -0.41 -7.00
C ARG A 153 -2.04 -0.44 -6.15
N PHE A 154 -2.06 0.25 -5.02
CA PHE A 154 -0.89 0.47 -4.20
C PHE A 154 -0.33 -0.87 -3.68
N LEU A 155 0.98 -1.03 -3.86
CA LEU A 155 1.76 -2.07 -3.21
C LEU A 155 3.19 -1.59 -3.08
N GLU A 156 3.75 -1.64 -1.88
CA GLU A 156 5.15 -1.26 -1.63
C GLU A 156 5.90 -2.50 -1.16
N VAL A 157 6.87 -2.95 -1.97
CA VAL A 157 7.72 -4.10 -1.72
C VAL A 157 9.04 -3.60 -1.16
N THR A 158 9.35 -3.94 0.08
CA THR A 158 10.51 -3.39 0.80
C THR A 158 11.49 -4.48 1.23
N CYS A 159 12.72 -4.39 0.77
CA CYS A 159 13.80 -5.28 1.17
C CYS A 159 14.39 -4.83 2.52
N GLY A 160 14.63 -5.79 3.41
CA GLY A 160 15.59 -5.60 4.50
C GLY A 160 17.02 -5.86 4.03
N GLU A 161 18.00 -5.60 4.89
CA GLU A 161 19.43 -5.76 4.59
C GLU A 161 19.80 -7.18 4.13
N GLN A 162 19.07 -8.20 4.58
CA GLN A 162 19.36 -9.60 4.27
C GLN A 162 18.42 -10.20 3.22
N THR A 163 17.45 -9.44 2.70
CA THR A 163 16.47 -9.96 1.73
C THR A 163 17.17 -10.31 0.43
N ASP A 164 16.91 -11.50 -0.11
CA ASP A 164 17.41 -11.89 -1.43
C ASP A 164 16.69 -11.08 -2.52
N MET A 165 17.45 -10.47 -3.43
CA MET A 165 16.89 -9.72 -4.54
C MET A 165 16.04 -10.58 -5.46
N VAL A 166 16.33 -11.88 -5.60
CA VAL A 166 15.50 -12.81 -6.36
C VAL A 166 14.11 -12.95 -5.74
N VAL A 167 14.03 -12.96 -4.40
CA VAL A 167 12.74 -12.97 -3.69
C VAL A 167 12.00 -11.65 -3.92
N ALA A 168 12.70 -10.51 -3.84
CA ALA A 168 12.09 -9.21 -4.07
C ALA A 168 11.53 -9.06 -5.50
N GLU A 169 12.30 -9.45 -6.51
CA GLU A 169 11.86 -9.44 -7.91
C GLU A 169 10.68 -10.39 -8.15
N HIS A 170 10.71 -11.57 -7.52
CA HIS A 170 9.58 -12.49 -7.56
C HIS A 170 8.31 -11.88 -6.97
N VAL A 171 8.40 -11.23 -5.81
CA VAL A 171 7.26 -10.58 -5.15
C VAL A 171 6.74 -9.38 -5.95
N VAL A 172 7.63 -8.61 -6.58
CA VAL A 172 7.23 -7.55 -7.53
C VAL A 172 6.42 -8.15 -8.69
N GLN A 173 6.84 -9.29 -9.23
CA GLN A 173 6.08 -9.94 -10.31
C GLN A 173 4.73 -10.49 -9.80
N LEU A 174 4.68 -11.05 -8.60
CA LEU A 174 3.42 -11.47 -7.97
C LEU A 174 2.48 -10.28 -7.77
N GLY A 175 2.99 -9.14 -7.29
CA GLY A 175 2.22 -7.90 -7.12
C GLY A 175 1.54 -7.45 -8.42
N LYS A 176 2.26 -7.49 -9.54
CA LYS A 176 1.68 -7.20 -10.87
C LYS A 176 0.57 -8.18 -11.22
N ASN A 177 0.77 -9.48 -10.96
CA ASN A 177 -0.23 -10.51 -11.18
C ASN A 177 -1.46 -10.36 -10.25
N TRP A 178 -1.30 -9.71 -9.11
CA TRP A 178 -2.40 -9.35 -8.21
C TRP A 178 -3.19 -8.11 -8.64
N GLY A 179 -2.87 -7.53 -9.80
CA GLY A 179 -3.48 -6.28 -10.27
C GLY A 179 -2.99 -5.05 -9.52
N LYS A 180 -1.78 -5.11 -8.94
CA LYS A 180 -1.13 -3.98 -8.26
C LYS A 180 -0.05 -3.36 -9.13
N GLU A 181 0.39 -2.17 -8.71
CA GLU A 181 1.53 -1.45 -9.27
C GLU A 181 2.66 -1.39 -8.21
N PRO A 182 3.43 -2.47 -8.04
CA PRO A 182 4.42 -2.58 -6.98
C PRO A 182 5.57 -1.58 -7.16
N THR A 183 5.87 -0.86 -6.09
CA THR A 183 7.10 -0.07 -5.93
C THR A 183 8.12 -0.86 -5.13
N LEU A 184 9.36 -0.98 -5.64
CA LEU A 184 10.43 -1.71 -4.96
C LEU A 184 11.37 -0.76 -4.21
N LEU A 185 11.37 -0.85 -2.89
CA LEU A 185 12.44 -0.32 -2.03
C LEU A 185 13.51 -1.39 -1.86
N LYS A 186 14.68 -1.17 -2.47
CA LYS A 186 15.85 -2.05 -2.33
C LYS A 186 16.47 -2.03 -0.92
N LYS A 187 16.12 -1.03 -0.12
CA LYS A 187 16.53 -0.90 1.28
C LYS A 187 15.41 -0.29 2.07
N ASP A 188 15.17 -0.82 3.26
CA ASP A 188 14.22 -0.27 4.19
C ASP A 188 14.70 1.08 4.75
N ILE A 189 13.75 1.99 4.83
CA ILE A 189 13.92 3.27 5.50
C ILE A 189 12.77 3.43 6.47
N ARG A 190 13.02 4.03 7.62
CA ARG A 190 11.96 4.25 8.61
C ARG A 190 10.85 5.13 8.00
N GLY A 191 9.63 4.58 8.03
CA GLY A 191 8.44 5.20 7.43
C GLY A 191 8.30 5.00 5.91
N PHE A 192 9.13 4.16 5.28
CA PHE A 192 9.08 3.83 3.85
C PHE A 192 8.96 5.06 2.92
N ILE A 193 8.54 4.94 1.66
CA ILE A 193 8.44 6.12 0.79
C ILE A 193 7.12 6.86 1.06
N THR A 194 6.00 6.14 1.00
CA THR A 194 4.66 6.74 1.05
C THR A 194 4.44 7.52 2.34
N ASN A 195 4.76 6.94 3.50
CA ASN A 195 4.49 7.65 4.76
C ASN A 195 5.42 8.85 4.91
N ARG A 196 6.68 8.78 4.48
CA ARG A 196 7.60 9.94 4.53
C ARG A 196 7.09 11.13 3.72
N LEU A 197 6.55 10.89 2.52
CA LEU A 197 5.93 11.93 1.70
C LEU A 197 4.71 12.52 2.40
N MET A 198 3.81 11.66 2.89
CA MET A 198 2.57 12.11 3.52
C MET A 198 2.78 12.82 4.87
N TYR A 199 3.73 12.37 5.70
CA TYR A 199 4.06 13.06 6.96
C TYR A 199 4.64 14.46 6.73
N ALA A 200 5.34 14.70 5.62
CA ALA A 200 5.78 16.05 5.27
C ALA A 200 4.58 16.95 4.93
N VAL A 201 3.59 16.43 4.20
CA VAL A 201 2.34 17.14 3.90
C VAL A 201 1.53 17.39 5.17
N TYR A 202 1.32 16.38 6.00
CA TYR A 202 0.59 16.51 7.27
C TYR A 202 1.24 17.52 8.20
N ARG A 203 2.57 17.51 8.31
CA ARG A 203 3.32 18.47 9.12
C ARG A 203 2.99 19.91 8.71
N GLU A 204 3.01 20.19 7.42
CA GLU A 204 2.74 21.54 6.91
C GLU A 204 1.27 21.93 7.10
N ALA A 205 0.34 21.09 6.66
CA ALA A 205 -1.09 21.37 6.74
C ALA A 205 -1.55 21.63 8.18
N LEU A 206 -1.10 20.81 9.13
CA LEU A 206 -1.42 20.98 10.56
C LEU A 206 -0.78 22.24 11.13
N THR A 207 0.44 22.57 10.71
CA THR A 207 1.11 23.80 11.16
C THR A 207 0.37 25.04 10.68
N LEU A 208 -0.06 25.08 9.42
CA LEU A 208 -0.84 26.19 8.86
C LEU A 208 -2.20 26.34 9.57
N ALA A 209 -2.89 25.24 9.84
CA ALA A 209 -4.15 25.26 10.56
C ALA A 209 -3.99 25.73 12.02
N GLU A 210 -2.97 25.26 12.74
CA GLU A 210 -2.71 25.67 14.13
C GLU A 210 -2.32 27.14 14.26
N ARG A 211 -1.65 27.72 13.25
CA ARG A 211 -1.33 29.14 13.19
C ARG A 211 -2.51 30.03 12.81
N GLY A 212 -3.59 29.44 12.30
CA GLY A 212 -4.74 30.17 11.76
C GLY A 212 -4.51 30.74 10.37
N ASP A 213 -3.48 30.26 9.65
CA ASP A 213 -3.19 30.67 8.26
C ASP A 213 -4.25 30.12 7.28
N THR A 214 -4.89 29.01 7.64
CA THR A 214 -5.99 28.36 6.90
C THR A 214 -6.93 27.60 7.84
N THR A 215 -8.13 27.29 7.36
CA THR A 215 -9.01 26.28 7.99
C THR A 215 -8.61 24.87 7.56
N LEU A 216 -9.07 23.84 8.29
CA LEU A 216 -8.87 22.44 7.89
C LEU A 216 -9.57 22.16 6.56
N GLU A 217 -10.79 22.67 6.40
CA GLU A 217 -11.61 22.50 5.22
C GLU A 217 -10.96 23.11 3.97
N ASP A 218 -10.37 24.30 4.09
CA ASP A 218 -9.74 24.96 2.95
C ASP A 218 -8.38 24.34 2.61
N ALA A 219 -7.62 23.88 3.61
CA ALA A 219 -6.41 23.09 3.38
C ALA A 219 -6.73 21.80 2.60
N ASP A 220 -7.78 21.08 3.01
CA ASP A 220 -8.24 19.86 2.33
C ASP A 220 -8.74 20.15 0.91
N LYS A 221 -9.50 21.23 0.70
CA LYS A 221 -9.98 21.63 -0.64
C LYS A 221 -8.82 21.91 -1.60
N ILE A 222 -7.81 22.68 -1.17
CA ILE A 222 -6.65 22.98 -2.02
C ILE A 222 -5.91 21.69 -2.35
N PHE A 223 -5.65 20.85 -1.35
CA PHE A 223 -4.97 19.57 -1.58
C PHE A 223 -5.77 18.65 -2.51
N ARG A 224 -7.09 18.62 -2.40
CA ARG A 224 -7.95 17.80 -3.26
C ARG A 224 -8.06 18.33 -4.69
N TYR A 225 -8.33 19.61 -4.86
CA TYR A 225 -8.71 20.18 -6.16
C TYR A 225 -7.52 20.66 -7.00
N ASP A 226 -6.39 21.03 -6.37
CA ASP A 226 -5.16 21.31 -7.10
C ASP A 226 -4.28 20.06 -7.15
N VAL A 227 -3.70 19.67 -6.01
CA VAL A 227 -2.74 18.56 -5.95
C VAL A 227 -3.35 17.23 -6.39
N GLY A 228 -4.55 16.91 -5.90
CA GLY A 228 -5.28 15.68 -6.25
C GLY A 228 -5.68 15.59 -7.73
N SER A 229 -5.77 16.71 -8.46
CA SER A 229 -6.22 16.73 -9.86
C SER A 229 -5.21 16.11 -10.83
N TRP A 230 -3.93 16.06 -10.47
CA TRP A 230 -2.85 15.59 -11.36
C TRP A 230 -2.03 14.44 -10.79
N ILE A 231 -2.07 14.17 -9.47
CA ILE A 231 -1.23 13.15 -8.84
C ILE A 231 -1.47 11.75 -9.44
N THR A 232 -2.73 11.41 -9.75
CA THR A 232 -3.09 10.09 -10.32
C THR A 232 -2.63 9.92 -11.77
N LEU A 233 -2.31 11.01 -12.46
CA LEU A 233 -1.85 11.00 -13.84
C LEU A 233 -0.32 10.88 -13.93
N MET A 234 0.43 11.66 -13.13
CA MET A 234 1.86 11.86 -13.42
C MET A 234 2.81 11.83 -12.20
N GLY A 235 2.31 11.85 -10.96
CA GLY A 235 3.17 11.86 -9.78
C GLY A 235 4.13 13.07 -9.69
N ILE A 236 4.95 13.11 -8.64
CA ILE A 236 5.69 14.34 -8.25
C ILE A 236 6.77 14.74 -9.27
N PHE A 237 7.60 13.80 -9.72
CA PHE A 237 8.72 14.13 -10.60
C PHE A 237 8.27 14.52 -11.99
N ARG A 238 7.32 13.77 -12.58
CA ARG A 238 6.75 14.15 -13.88
C ARG A 238 6.03 15.49 -13.82
N ARG A 239 5.40 15.84 -12.68
CA ARG A 239 4.80 17.16 -12.49
C ARG A 239 5.84 18.29 -12.54
N LEU A 240 7.01 18.09 -11.93
CA LEU A 240 8.11 19.05 -12.02
C LEU A 240 8.59 19.22 -13.46
N ASP A 241 8.74 18.11 -14.19
CA ASP A 241 9.09 18.15 -15.62
C ASP A 241 8.00 18.85 -16.45
N PHE A 242 6.73 18.53 -16.20
CA PHE A 242 5.57 19.02 -16.96
C PHE A 242 5.41 20.54 -16.87
N VAL A 243 5.72 21.13 -15.72
CA VAL A 243 5.65 22.60 -15.55
C VAL A 243 6.94 23.28 -15.98
N GLY A 244 8.07 22.59 -15.88
CA GLY A 244 9.39 23.13 -16.18
C GLY A 244 10.11 23.70 -14.95
N PHE A 245 11.40 23.36 -14.84
CA PHE A 245 12.22 23.71 -13.67
C PHE A 245 12.48 25.21 -13.52
N ALA A 246 12.64 25.95 -14.62
CA ALA A 246 12.99 27.37 -14.60
C ALA A 246 11.97 28.20 -13.82
N ASP A 247 10.69 27.86 -13.94
CA ASP A 247 9.60 28.55 -13.26
C ASP A 247 9.49 28.17 -11.76
N TYR A 248 10.00 27.00 -11.38
CA TYR A 248 9.94 26.52 -9.99
C TYR A 248 11.12 26.93 -9.12
N ILE A 249 12.32 27.11 -9.67
CA ILE A 249 13.53 27.39 -8.89
C ILE A 249 13.37 28.61 -7.94
N PRO A 250 12.84 29.77 -8.37
CA PRO A 250 12.65 30.92 -7.47
C PRO A 250 11.67 30.63 -6.33
N SER A 251 10.60 29.88 -6.62
CA SER A 251 9.59 29.48 -5.65
C SER A 251 10.18 28.53 -4.61
N PHE A 252 10.97 27.53 -5.02
CA PHE A 252 11.67 26.63 -4.10
C PHE A 252 12.63 27.41 -3.18
N ALA A 253 13.42 28.32 -3.73
CA ALA A 253 14.42 29.07 -2.96
C ALA A 253 13.80 29.98 -1.88
N SER A 254 12.60 30.49 -2.12
CA SER A 254 11.88 31.37 -1.19
C SER A 254 11.01 30.58 -0.21
N LEU A 255 10.21 29.62 -0.69
CA LEU A 255 9.19 28.93 0.09
C LEU A 255 9.77 27.89 1.06
N LEU A 256 10.81 27.13 0.67
CA LEU A 256 11.36 26.05 1.50
C LEU A 256 11.81 26.53 2.89
N LYS A 257 12.23 27.80 3.02
CA LYS A 257 12.66 28.41 4.28
C LYS A 257 11.50 28.76 5.21
N GLN A 258 10.28 28.83 4.68
CA GLN A 258 9.08 29.18 5.42
C GLN A 258 8.27 27.96 5.85
N LEU A 259 8.51 26.81 5.21
CA LEU A 259 7.87 25.54 5.57
C LEU A 259 8.23 25.12 6.99
N SER A 260 7.28 24.44 7.63
CA SER A 260 7.43 23.86 8.95
C SER A 260 8.52 22.79 8.96
N ASN A 261 9.44 22.92 9.92
CA ASN A 261 10.48 21.94 10.24
C ASN A 261 10.31 21.36 11.65
N ARG A 262 9.10 21.46 12.21
CA ARG A 262 8.79 20.98 13.57
C ARG A 262 9.05 19.47 13.71
N SER A 263 9.44 19.05 14.91
CA SER A 263 9.74 17.65 15.26
C SER A 263 8.82 17.08 16.35
N ASP A 264 7.99 17.92 16.95
CA ASP A 264 6.97 17.58 17.93
C ASP A 264 5.63 17.24 17.25
N VAL A 265 4.76 16.55 17.99
CA VAL A 265 3.41 16.21 17.53
C VAL A 265 2.52 17.45 17.61
N PRO A 266 1.75 17.78 16.55
CA PRO A 266 0.76 18.85 16.60
C PRO A 266 -0.20 18.75 17.79
N LEU A 267 -0.43 19.87 18.49
CA LEU A 267 -1.29 19.94 19.67
C LEU A 267 -2.71 19.50 19.36
N VAL A 268 -3.19 19.76 18.13
CA VAL A 268 -4.49 19.28 17.68
C VAL A 268 -4.58 17.75 17.74
N MET A 269 -3.51 17.03 17.40
CA MET A 269 -3.48 15.56 17.47
C MET A 269 -3.45 15.06 18.91
N GLU A 270 -2.64 15.69 19.77
CA GLU A 270 -2.60 15.35 21.20
C GLU A 270 -3.97 15.53 21.85
N ARG A 271 -4.68 16.62 21.52
CA ARG A 271 -6.06 16.85 21.97
C ARG A 271 -7.00 15.76 21.48
N MET A 272 -6.95 15.39 20.19
CA MET A 272 -7.79 14.31 19.64
C MET A 272 -7.57 12.98 20.37
N VAL A 273 -6.31 12.65 20.69
CA VAL A 273 -5.99 11.43 21.46
C VAL A 273 -6.51 11.52 22.88
N ALA A 274 -6.31 12.64 23.59
CA ALA A 274 -6.83 12.85 24.94
C ALA A 274 -8.37 12.75 25.00
N GLU A 275 -9.01 13.08 23.89
CA GLU A 275 -10.45 13.02 23.69
C GLU A 275 -10.97 11.65 23.20
N ASN A 276 -10.09 10.65 23.07
CA ASN A 276 -10.36 9.33 22.51
C ASN A 276 -11.01 9.39 21.11
N ALA A 277 -10.64 10.39 20.31
CA ALA A 277 -11.12 10.56 18.95
C ALA A 277 -10.47 9.52 18.01
N ARG A 278 -11.29 8.74 17.29
CA ARG A 278 -10.85 7.69 16.37
C ARG A 278 -11.37 7.91 14.94
N GLY A 279 -11.68 9.16 14.60
CA GLY A 279 -12.24 9.55 13.31
C GLY A 279 -13.62 8.93 13.09
N ILE A 280 -13.86 8.45 11.87
CA ILE A 280 -15.12 7.82 11.46
C ILE A 280 -15.49 6.61 12.34
N HIS A 281 -14.51 5.91 12.94
CA HIS A 281 -14.75 4.69 13.72
C HIS A 281 -15.55 4.90 15.01
N ASN A 282 -15.49 6.10 15.58
CA ASN A 282 -16.34 6.48 16.71
C ASN A 282 -16.98 7.85 16.51
N CYS A 283 -17.08 8.27 15.24
CA CYS A 283 -17.67 9.53 14.81
C CYS A 283 -17.04 10.79 15.43
N LYS A 284 -15.82 10.68 15.97
CA LYS A 284 -15.11 11.75 16.65
C LYS A 284 -13.72 11.90 16.05
N GLY A 285 -13.47 13.01 15.36
CA GLY A 285 -12.17 13.33 14.78
C GLY A 285 -11.98 14.82 14.60
N LEU A 286 -11.11 15.19 13.66
CA LEU A 286 -10.95 16.60 13.25
C LEU A 286 -12.23 17.17 12.64
N TYR A 287 -13.06 16.29 12.07
CA TYR A 287 -14.41 16.59 11.61
C TYR A 287 -15.45 15.89 12.50
N PRO A 288 -16.64 16.48 12.68
CA PRO A 288 -17.78 15.78 13.27
C PRO A 288 -18.36 14.80 12.25
N TYR A 289 -18.81 13.64 12.74
CA TYR A 289 -19.53 12.67 11.93
C TYR A 289 -20.78 12.19 12.68
N SER A 290 -21.82 11.86 11.95
CA SER A 290 -22.83 10.88 12.38
C SER A 290 -22.42 9.48 11.92
N GLU A 291 -23.04 8.43 12.47
CA GLU A 291 -22.79 7.05 12.03
C GLU A 291 -23.12 6.86 10.54
N GLN A 292 -24.16 7.54 10.06
CA GLN A 292 -24.54 7.49 8.65
C GLN A 292 -23.50 8.16 7.75
N GLU A 293 -22.97 9.32 8.17
CA GLU A 293 -21.90 10.00 7.43
C GLU A 293 -20.61 9.19 7.43
N ALA A 294 -20.21 8.63 8.57
CA ALA A 294 -19.02 7.78 8.68
C ALA A 294 -19.09 6.62 7.67
N LYS A 295 -20.23 5.93 7.61
CA LYS A 295 -20.47 4.85 6.64
C LYS A 295 -20.48 5.34 5.19
N ALA A 296 -21.13 6.47 4.92
CA ALA A 296 -21.17 7.05 3.58
C ALA A 296 -19.77 7.45 3.07
N TRP A 297 -18.90 7.95 3.94
CA TRP A 297 -17.51 8.26 3.60
C TRP A 297 -16.71 7.01 3.26
N GLU A 298 -16.87 5.93 4.03
CA GLU A 298 -16.22 4.65 3.77
C GLU A 298 -16.65 4.05 2.43
N GLU A 299 -17.96 4.02 2.17
CA GLU A 299 -18.52 3.54 0.89
C GLU A 299 -18.09 4.44 -0.29
N ALA A 300 -18.12 5.77 -0.13
CA ALA A 300 -17.69 6.69 -1.16
C ALA A 300 -16.20 6.55 -1.48
N PHE A 301 -15.35 6.35 -0.46
CA PHE A 301 -13.92 6.13 -0.66
C PHE A 301 -13.64 4.85 -1.44
N ALA A 302 -14.35 3.75 -1.14
CA ALA A 302 -14.22 2.51 -1.88
C ALA A 302 -14.59 2.67 -3.36
N HIS A 303 -15.75 3.28 -3.65
CA HIS A 303 -16.18 3.55 -5.03
C HIS A 303 -15.22 4.50 -5.76
N PHE A 304 -14.80 5.57 -5.11
CA PHE A 304 -13.88 6.54 -5.70
C PHE A 304 -12.54 5.89 -6.08
N ASN A 305 -11.98 5.01 -5.24
CA ASN A 305 -10.76 4.29 -5.58
C ASN A 305 -10.94 3.40 -6.81
N LYS A 306 -12.11 2.77 -6.98
CA LYS A 306 -12.44 2.01 -8.18
C LYS A 306 -12.50 2.92 -9.41
N ASP A 307 -13.20 4.04 -9.33
CA ASP A 307 -13.32 4.98 -10.45
C ASP A 307 -11.95 5.55 -10.86
N ILE A 308 -11.12 5.90 -9.88
CA ILE A 308 -9.73 6.33 -10.11
C ILE A 308 -8.89 5.19 -10.71
N TYR A 309 -9.08 3.95 -10.26
CA TYR A 309 -8.42 2.79 -10.85
C TYR A 309 -8.77 2.68 -12.34
N GLU A 310 -10.06 2.71 -12.68
CA GLU A 310 -10.52 2.61 -14.06
C GLU A 310 -10.00 3.78 -14.91
N LEU A 311 -10.11 5.00 -14.39
CA LEU A 311 -9.64 6.22 -15.05
C LEU A 311 -8.13 6.18 -15.28
N ALA A 312 -7.32 5.86 -14.27
CA ALA A 312 -5.86 5.80 -14.39
C ALA A 312 -5.41 4.79 -15.47
N THR A 313 -6.13 3.67 -15.64
CA THR A 313 -5.87 2.72 -16.74
C THR A 313 -5.94 3.38 -18.11
N GLN A 314 -6.86 4.34 -18.28
CA GLN A 314 -7.08 4.99 -19.56
C GLN A 314 -5.93 5.93 -19.94
N TYR A 315 -5.20 6.45 -18.95
CA TYR A 315 -4.12 7.42 -19.11
C TYR A 315 -2.73 6.88 -18.78
N GLY A 316 -2.56 5.56 -18.71
CA GLY A 316 -1.26 4.95 -18.42
C GLY A 316 -0.19 5.36 -19.44
N GLU A 317 1.07 5.52 -18.98
CA GLU A 317 2.20 5.99 -19.81
C GLU A 317 2.32 5.23 -21.13
N GLN A 318 2.18 3.90 -21.10
CA GLN A 318 2.21 3.08 -22.31
C GLN A 318 1.16 3.51 -23.35
N ARG A 319 -0.08 3.81 -22.94
CA ARG A 319 -1.13 4.27 -23.87
C ARG A 319 -0.84 5.65 -24.43
N LEU A 320 -0.27 6.53 -23.60
CA LEU A 320 0.13 7.86 -24.04
C LEU A 320 1.23 7.77 -25.11
N LEU A 321 2.21 6.88 -24.90
CA LEU A 321 3.28 6.62 -25.87
C LEU A 321 2.76 5.93 -27.15
N GLU A 322 1.83 4.97 -27.02
CA GLU A 322 1.18 4.30 -28.16
C GLU A 322 0.32 5.25 -29.02
N ALA A 323 -0.18 6.33 -28.43
CA ALA A 323 -0.96 7.35 -29.12
C ALA A 323 -0.08 8.35 -29.92
N ILE A 324 1.24 8.32 -29.75
CA ILE A 324 2.17 9.15 -30.53
C ILE A 324 2.28 8.51 -31.92
N PRO A 325 1.97 9.24 -33.02
CA PRO A 325 2.21 8.74 -34.36
C PRO A 325 3.68 8.35 -34.54
N TYR A 326 3.94 7.18 -35.11
CA TYR A 326 5.30 6.73 -35.45
C TYR A 326 5.88 7.68 -36.51
N ASP A 327 6.61 8.71 -36.11
CA ASP A 327 7.30 9.60 -37.05
C ASP A 327 8.58 8.90 -37.53
N VAL A 328 8.58 8.52 -38.80
CA VAL A 328 9.74 7.92 -39.48
C VAL A 328 10.74 9.03 -39.83
N GLU A 329 11.30 9.74 -38.84
CA GLU A 329 12.39 10.71 -39.09
C GLU A 329 13.51 10.73 -38.02
N GLU A 330 13.53 9.83 -37.03
CA GLU A 330 14.54 9.86 -35.96
C GLU A 330 15.81 9.00 -36.18
N ASP A 331 16.10 8.60 -37.42
CA ASP A 331 17.39 7.93 -37.76
C ASP A 331 18.55 8.93 -38.01
N LYS A 332 18.46 10.16 -37.47
CA LYS A 332 19.46 11.22 -37.71
C LYS A 332 19.97 11.98 -36.48
N LEU A 333 19.65 11.56 -35.26
CA LEU A 333 20.01 12.35 -34.07
C LEU A 333 20.55 11.51 -32.91
N TYR A 334 21.54 10.64 -33.18
CA TYR A 334 22.45 10.16 -32.14
C TYR A 334 23.88 10.12 -32.68
N ASP A 335 24.48 11.30 -32.78
CA ASP A 335 25.92 11.46 -32.84
C ASP A 335 26.30 12.71 -32.02
N VAL A 336 26.03 12.66 -30.70
CA VAL A 336 26.55 13.64 -29.74
C VAL A 336 26.99 12.91 -28.47
N GLU A 337 28.29 12.61 -28.46
CA GLU A 337 29.23 12.49 -27.33
C GLU A 337 28.66 12.08 -25.94
N GLU A 338 28.89 10.82 -25.61
CA GLU A 338 29.03 10.32 -24.23
C GLU A 338 30.25 10.98 -23.56
N ASP A 339 30.09 12.18 -22.99
CA ASP A 339 30.94 12.58 -21.87
C ASP A 339 30.27 13.71 -21.06
N LYS A 340 29.83 13.37 -19.83
CA LYS A 340 29.46 14.26 -18.68
C LYS A 340 28.18 13.86 -17.93
N LEU A 341 28.07 12.61 -17.50
CA LEU A 341 27.27 12.27 -16.31
C LEU A 341 28.06 11.38 -15.35
N SER A 342 29.23 11.87 -14.95
CA SER A 342 29.84 11.50 -13.67
C SER A 342 30.09 12.79 -12.88
N LYS A 343 29.31 12.98 -11.80
CA LYS A 343 29.24 14.10 -10.84
C LYS A 343 28.01 14.99 -11.00
N ILE A 344 26.87 14.51 -10.50
CA ILE A 344 26.02 15.24 -9.54
C ILE A 344 25.57 14.25 -8.48
#